data_AF-A0A8T3A5N5-F1
#
_entry.id   AF-A0A8T3A5N5-F1
#
_cell.length_a   1.000
_cell.length_b   1.000
_cell.length_c   1.000
_cell.angle_alpha   90.00
_cell.angle_beta   90.00
_cell.angle_gamma   90.00
#
_symmetry.space_group_name_H-M   'P 1'
#
loop_
_entity.id
_entity.type
_entity.pdbx_description
1 polymer ?
#
loop_
_entity_poly.entity_id
_entity_poly.type
_entity_poly.pdbx_seq_one_letter_code
_entity_poly.pdbx_strand_id
1 'polypeptide(L)'
;MKEFSGDLLIAADGSMSLIRRHFLPDHKLRYSGYSAWRGVYDFSEDISSDTIDSIRSAYPELGKCLYFDLVYGNHCVLFELINKRLNWIWYFDAQEPDIKGRSVTMKVNQETIEKMHTEAQRMWSSELAQLMRKTKDPFINAIYDSDPLPQLFWDNVVLVGDAAHPTTPHCSRSTNMAVLDAEVLGLCVKKWGAGNLAMALQEYQSIRYPVISRQVLHSRHAGRLKQGLPLQDNTVFNPKEAGKEEAAGILHKSLPFFYKAPVSMDQ
;
A
#
# COMPACT_ATOMS: atom_id res chain seq x y z
N MET A 1 13.24 29.19 -17.53
CA MET A 1 12.23 28.53 -16.68
C MET A 1 10.91 28.59 -17.44
N LYS A 2 10.14 27.51 -17.53
CA LYS A 2 8.80 27.56 -18.15
C LYS A 2 7.78 27.87 -17.06
N GLU A 3 6.89 28.80 -17.34
CA GLU A 3 5.81 29.20 -16.43
C GLU A 3 4.47 28.72 -17.01
N PHE A 4 3.58 28.29 -16.12
CA PHE A 4 2.22 27.87 -16.43
C PHE A 4 1.26 28.58 -15.48
N SER A 5 0.14 29.06 -16.02
CA SER A 5 -0.94 29.71 -15.26
C SER A 5 -2.24 28.95 -15.48
N GLY A 6 -3.07 28.87 -14.44
CA GLY A 6 -4.37 28.22 -14.47
C GLY A 6 -5.17 28.51 -13.21
N ASP A 7 -6.48 28.34 -13.29
CA ASP A 7 -7.40 28.69 -12.20
C ASP A 7 -7.34 27.71 -11.03
N LEU A 8 -6.94 26.46 -11.27
CA LEU A 8 -6.87 25.37 -10.29
C LEU A 8 -5.61 24.52 -10.51
N LEU A 9 -4.85 24.26 -9.44
CA LEU A 9 -3.74 23.32 -9.42
C LEU A 9 -4.12 22.04 -8.68
N ILE A 10 -4.10 20.90 -9.37
CA ILE A 10 -4.33 19.58 -8.79
C ILE A 10 -2.97 18.90 -8.55
N ALA A 11 -2.59 18.77 -7.30
CA ALA A 11 -1.37 18.10 -6.88
C ALA A 11 -1.59 16.59 -6.75
N ALA A 12 -1.16 15.85 -7.77
CA ALA A 12 -1.15 14.39 -7.82
C ALA A 12 0.29 13.83 -7.88
N ASP A 13 1.24 14.52 -7.23
CA ASP A 13 2.69 14.26 -7.32
C ASP A 13 3.21 13.21 -6.31
N GLY A 14 2.32 12.38 -5.79
CA GLY A 14 2.63 11.18 -5.02
C GLY A 14 3.05 11.41 -3.56
N SER A 15 3.45 10.32 -2.89
CA SER A 15 3.75 10.32 -1.45
C SER A 15 4.87 11.27 -1.04
N MET A 16 5.80 11.61 -1.94
CA MET A 16 6.91 12.55 -1.71
C MET A 16 6.61 13.98 -2.21
N SER A 17 5.32 14.33 -2.35
CA SER A 17 4.81 15.58 -2.91
C SER A 17 5.61 16.81 -2.48
N LEU A 18 6.06 17.59 -3.47
CA LEU A 18 6.69 18.89 -3.25
C LEU A 18 5.64 19.95 -2.95
N ILE A 19 4.48 19.83 -3.59
CA ILE A 19 3.38 20.79 -3.41
C ILE A 19 2.83 20.68 -1.99
N ARG A 20 2.60 19.46 -1.47
CA ARG A 20 2.22 19.28 -0.06
C ARG A 20 3.25 19.89 0.88
N ARG A 21 4.55 19.68 0.63
CA ARG A 21 5.63 20.23 1.48
C ARG A 21 5.69 21.75 1.47
N HIS A 22 5.25 22.40 0.40
CA HIS A 22 5.15 23.85 0.35
C HIS A 22 4.14 24.38 1.37
N PHE A 23 2.96 23.76 1.48
CA PHE A 23 1.91 24.16 2.41
C PHE A 23 2.06 23.59 3.82
N LEU A 24 2.67 22.41 3.93
CA LEU A 24 2.86 21.66 5.17
C LEU A 24 4.33 21.23 5.31
N PRO A 25 5.26 22.16 5.58
CA PRO A 25 6.69 21.87 5.62
C PRO A 25 7.08 20.89 6.72
N ASP A 26 6.33 20.88 7.82
CA ASP A 26 6.57 20.00 8.97
C ASP A 26 5.92 18.61 8.82
N HIS A 27 5.07 18.42 7.80
CA HIS A 27 4.39 17.14 7.58
C HIS A 27 5.33 16.13 6.94
N LYS A 28 5.71 15.11 7.70
CA LYS A 28 6.65 14.07 7.29
C LYS A 28 5.94 12.76 6.99
N LEU A 29 6.50 12.01 6.04
CA LEU A 29 6.19 10.59 5.95
C LEU A 29 6.71 9.89 7.21
N ARG A 30 5.96 8.88 7.65
CA ARG A 30 6.28 8.07 8.81
C ARG A 30 6.69 6.69 8.33
N TYR A 31 7.92 6.28 8.63
CA TYR A 31 8.35 4.91 8.39
C TYR A 31 7.52 3.95 9.23
N SER A 32 7.06 2.87 8.62
CA SER A 32 6.11 1.95 9.25
C SER A 32 6.74 1.00 10.27
N GLY A 33 8.07 0.93 10.31
CA GLY A 33 8.83 0.00 11.16
C GLY A 33 9.23 -1.30 10.46
N TYR A 34 8.86 -1.46 9.18
CA TYR A 34 9.13 -2.66 8.39
C TYR A 34 9.28 -2.29 6.91
N SER A 35 9.91 -3.21 6.18
CA SER A 35 10.11 -3.14 4.74
C SER A 35 9.54 -4.39 4.08
N ALA A 36 9.48 -4.40 2.74
CA ALA A 36 8.98 -5.53 1.98
C ALA A 36 9.97 -5.94 0.90
N TRP A 37 10.42 -7.19 0.96
CA TRP A 37 10.98 -7.87 -0.19
C TRP A 37 9.90 -8.10 -1.23
N ARG A 38 10.24 -7.86 -2.50
CA ARG A 38 9.35 -8.09 -3.63
C ARG A 38 10.08 -8.84 -4.71
N GLY A 39 9.35 -9.74 -5.35
CA GLY A 39 9.82 -10.44 -6.52
C GLY A 39 8.69 -10.96 -7.37
N VAL A 40 9.00 -11.13 -8.65
CA VAL A 40 8.10 -11.74 -9.63
C VAL A 40 8.84 -12.91 -10.24
N TYR A 41 8.37 -14.12 -9.95
CA TYR A 41 8.87 -15.34 -10.58
C TYR A 41 8.19 -15.51 -11.94
N ASP A 42 8.95 -15.38 -13.02
CA ASP A 42 8.50 -15.66 -14.38
C ASP A 42 8.78 -17.13 -14.71
N PHE A 43 7.72 -17.88 -14.97
CA PHE A 43 7.78 -19.31 -15.32
C PHE A 43 7.28 -19.57 -16.74
N SER A 44 7.32 -18.55 -17.61
CA SER A 44 6.93 -18.69 -19.02
C SER A 44 7.77 -19.71 -19.78
N GLU A 45 9.05 -19.85 -19.43
CA GLU A 45 10.00 -20.82 -19.99
C GLU A 45 10.09 -22.13 -19.17
N ASP A 46 9.52 -22.14 -17.95
CA ASP A 46 9.70 -23.20 -16.92
C ASP A 46 8.35 -23.85 -16.51
N ILE A 47 7.45 -24.03 -17.48
CA ILE A 47 6.03 -24.41 -17.27
C ILE A 47 5.88 -25.78 -16.62
N SER A 48 6.81 -26.71 -16.88
CA SER A 48 6.84 -28.07 -16.32
C SER A 48 7.92 -28.24 -15.26
N SER A 49 8.34 -27.15 -14.61
CA SER A 49 9.35 -27.23 -13.56
C SER A 49 8.73 -27.76 -12.26
N ASP A 50 9.47 -28.64 -11.57
CA ASP A 50 9.10 -29.16 -10.24
C ASP A 50 8.71 -28.03 -9.27
N THR A 51 9.23 -26.82 -9.45
CA THR A 51 8.91 -25.64 -8.63
C THR A 51 7.46 -25.20 -8.78
N ILE A 52 6.91 -25.18 -10.00
CA ILE A 52 5.50 -24.77 -10.22
C ILE A 52 4.53 -25.83 -9.70
N ASP A 53 4.84 -27.11 -9.93
CA ASP A 53 4.01 -28.20 -9.41
C ASP A 53 4.05 -28.23 -7.88
N SER A 54 5.23 -28.05 -7.28
CA SER A 54 5.39 -28.04 -5.83
C SER A 54 4.68 -26.84 -5.19
N ILE A 55 4.85 -25.62 -5.73
CA ILE A 55 4.18 -24.43 -5.16
C ILE A 55 2.65 -24.53 -5.33
N ARG A 56 2.14 -25.07 -6.44
CA ARG A 56 0.70 -25.28 -6.62
C ARG A 56 0.16 -26.39 -5.71
N SER A 57 0.97 -27.41 -5.40
CA SER A 57 0.60 -28.40 -4.40
C SER A 57 0.49 -27.78 -3.00
N ALA A 58 1.41 -26.89 -2.64
CA ALA A 58 1.37 -26.18 -1.36
C ALA A 58 0.25 -25.12 -1.29
N TYR A 59 -0.07 -24.48 -2.43
CA TYR A 59 -1.04 -23.41 -2.56
C TYR A 59 -2.07 -23.72 -3.69
N PRO A 60 -3.00 -24.65 -3.46
CA PRO A 60 -3.86 -25.23 -4.51
C PRO A 60 -4.86 -24.27 -5.17
N GLU A 61 -5.15 -23.13 -4.54
CA GLU A 61 -6.05 -22.10 -5.06
C GLU A 61 -5.30 -20.93 -5.74
N LEU A 62 -4.00 -21.09 -6.02
CA LEU A 62 -3.25 -20.11 -6.82
C LEU A 62 -3.95 -19.90 -8.17
N GLY A 63 -4.04 -18.64 -8.58
CA GLY A 63 -4.82 -18.21 -9.74
C GLY A 63 -6.29 -17.88 -9.45
N LYS A 64 -6.83 -18.29 -8.30
CA LYS A 64 -8.19 -17.96 -7.86
C LYS A 64 -8.22 -16.99 -6.68
N CYS A 65 -7.14 -16.94 -5.89
CA CYS A 65 -7.02 -16.05 -4.75
C CYS A 65 -5.59 -15.51 -4.59
N LEU A 66 -5.44 -14.61 -3.63
CA LEU A 66 -4.16 -14.30 -3.01
C LEU A 66 -4.04 -15.10 -1.70
N TYR A 67 -2.86 -15.65 -1.47
CA TYR A 67 -2.48 -16.24 -0.20
C TYR A 67 -1.82 -15.20 0.70
N PHE A 68 -2.03 -15.36 2.00
CA PHE A 68 -1.50 -14.49 3.02
C PHE A 68 -0.99 -15.35 4.17
N ASP A 69 0.34 -15.49 4.25
CA ASP A 69 1.01 -16.31 5.26
C ASP A 69 1.52 -15.41 6.38
N LEU A 70 1.25 -15.82 7.62
CA LEU A 70 1.57 -15.07 8.84
C LEU A 70 2.62 -15.81 9.65
N VAL A 71 3.69 -15.10 10.00
CA VAL A 71 4.69 -15.50 10.98
C VAL A 71 4.90 -14.31 11.93
N TYR A 72 5.33 -14.55 13.17
CA TYR A 72 5.60 -13.43 14.06
C TYR A 72 6.68 -12.50 13.47
N GLY A 73 6.41 -11.19 13.44
CA GLY A 73 7.30 -10.19 12.83
C GLY A 73 7.39 -10.24 11.30
N ASN A 74 6.62 -11.10 10.62
CA ASN A 74 6.76 -11.34 9.18
C ASN A 74 5.47 -11.78 8.53
N HIS A 75 5.20 -11.30 7.31
CA HIS A 75 4.09 -11.85 6.54
C HIS A 75 4.39 -11.87 5.05
N CYS A 76 3.86 -12.87 4.36
CA CYS A 76 4.05 -13.04 2.94
C CYS A 76 2.72 -13.03 2.20
N VAL A 77 2.69 -12.37 1.05
CA VAL A 77 1.58 -12.37 0.11
C VAL A 77 2.04 -13.06 -1.16
N LEU A 78 1.29 -14.07 -1.63
CA LEU A 78 1.59 -14.79 -2.86
C LEU A 78 0.34 -14.84 -3.75
N PHE A 79 0.48 -14.48 -5.02
CA PHE A 79 -0.61 -14.57 -5.98
C PHE A 79 -0.10 -14.71 -7.41
N GLU A 80 -0.94 -15.28 -8.28
CA GLU A 80 -0.64 -15.45 -9.69
C GLU A 80 -1.01 -14.21 -10.51
N LEU A 81 -0.12 -13.84 -11.42
CA LEU A 81 -0.27 -12.78 -12.39
C LEU A 81 -0.52 -13.38 -13.79
N ILE A 82 -1.03 -12.55 -14.69
CA ILE A 82 -1.09 -12.87 -16.11
C ILE A 82 0.31 -13.16 -16.68
N ASN A 83 0.33 -13.92 -17.77
CA ASN A 83 1.53 -14.31 -18.50
C ASN A 83 2.50 -15.17 -17.67
N LYS A 84 1.96 -16.15 -16.93
CA LYS A 84 2.75 -17.18 -16.24
C LYS A 84 3.77 -16.57 -15.27
N ARG A 85 3.28 -15.72 -14.37
CA ARG A 85 4.11 -15.05 -13.36
C ARG A 85 3.50 -15.24 -11.99
N LEU A 86 4.31 -15.48 -10.97
CA LEU A 86 3.90 -15.46 -9.57
C LEU A 86 4.51 -14.22 -8.90
N ASN A 87 3.67 -13.39 -8.28
CA ASN A 87 4.13 -12.25 -7.50
C ASN A 87 4.14 -12.62 -6.02
N TRP A 88 5.27 -12.40 -5.37
CA TRP A 88 5.40 -12.56 -3.93
C TRP A 88 5.88 -11.25 -3.27
N ILE A 89 5.38 -11.01 -2.06
CA ILE A 89 5.74 -9.85 -1.24
C ILE A 89 5.94 -10.34 0.19
N TRP A 90 7.17 -10.26 0.69
CA TRP A 90 7.50 -10.63 2.07
C TRP A 90 7.84 -9.38 2.87
N TYR A 91 6.99 -9.06 3.84
CA TYR A 91 7.19 -7.98 4.80
C TYR A 91 7.98 -8.48 6.01
N PHE A 92 8.99 -7.71 6.41
CA PHE A 92 9.93 -8.05 7.47
C PHE A 92 10.33 -6.80 8.26
N ASP A 93 10.64 -7.00 9.54
CA ASP A 93 11.14 -5.94 10.40
C ASP A 93 12.49 -5.42 9.90
N ALA A 94 12.57 -4.10 9.78
CA ALA A 94 13.77 -3.44 9.28
C ALA A 94 13.88 -2.06 9.89
N GLN A 95 15.11 -1.62 10.18
CA GLN A 95 15.38 -0.23 10.52
C GLN A 95 15.04 0.68 9.33
N GLU A 96 14.71 1.94 9.62
CA GLU A 96 14.46 2.91 8.56
C GLU A 96 15.71 3.07 7.69
N PRO A 97 15.63 2.81 6.38
CA PRO A 97 16.79 2.94 5.50
C PRO A 97 17.10 4.41 5.22
N ASP A 98 18.38 4.72 4.97
CA ASP A 98 18.81 6.02 4.45
C ASP A 98 18.39 6.16 2.98
N ILE A 99 17.17 6.68 2.75
CA ILE A 99 16.62 6.85 1.40
C ILE A 99 17.23 8.08 0.74
N LYS A 100 18.08 7.83 -0.25
CA LYS A 100 18.61 8.87 -1.12
C LYS A 100 17.64 9.15 -2.27
N GLY A 101 17.06 10.35 -2.29
CA GLY A 101 16.19 10.82 -3.37
C GLY A 101 14.69 10.65 -3.08
N ARG A 102 13.91 10.28 -4.10
CA ARG A 102 12.43 10.22 -4.03
C ARG A 102 11.85 8.81 -4.17
N SER A 103 12.70 7.78 -4.22
CA SER A 103 12.26 6.39 -4.37
C SER A 103 12.38 5.66 -3.05
N VAL A 104 11.28 5.06 -2.60
CA VAL A 104 11.28 4.11 -1.47
C VAL A 104 11.60 2.68 -1.92
N THR A 105 11.94 2.49 -3.20
CA THR A 105 12.37 1.22 -3.79
C THR A 105 13.88 1.18 -3.88
N MET A 106 14.49 0.09 -3.40
CA MET A 106 15.92 -0.10 -3.32
C MET A 106 16.32 -1.39 -4.03
N LYS A 107 17.31 -1.27 -4.93
CA LYS A 107 18.05 -2.44 -5.41
C LYS A 107 18.97 -2.93 -4.31
N VAL A 108 19.18 -4.23 -4.26
CA VAL A 108 20.01 -4.91 -3.27
C VAL A 108 21.19 -5.59 -3.94
N ASN A 109 22.25 -5.84 -3.18
CA ASN A 109 23.40 -6.60 -3.66
C ASN A 109 23.17 -8.12 -3.47
N GLN A 110 24.01 -8.90 -4.13
CA GLN A 110 23.92 -10.36 -4.10
C GLN A 110 24.04 -10.95 -2.68
N GLU A 111 24.91 -10.38 -1.83
CA GLU A 111 25.09 -10.83 -0.44
C GLU A 111 23.79 -10.68 0.37
N THR A 112 23.05 -9.58 0.16
CA THR A 112 21.78 -9.32 0.84
C THR A 112 20.69 -10.26 0.34
N ILE A 113 20.70 -10.61 -0.95
CA ILE A 113 19.82 -11.62 -1.54
C ILE A 113 20.12 -13.02 -0.95
N GLU A 114 21.39 -13.39 -0.79
CA GLU A 114 21.77 -14.69 -0.20
C GLU A 114 21.35 -14.81 1.26
N LYS A 115 21.46 -13.72 2.04
CA LYS A 115 20.92 -13.64 3.40
C LYS A 115 19.39 -13.82 3.39
N MET A 116 18.70 -13.13 2.48
CA MET A 116 17.25 -13.28 2.32
C MET A 116 16.86 -14.73 2.00
N HIS A 117 17.58 -15.42 1.12
CA HIS A 117 17.31 -16.84 0.82
C HIS A 117 17.49 -17.75 2.04
N THR A 118 18.52 -17.50 2.85
CA THR A 118 18.80 -18.27 4.07
C THR A 118 17.66 -18.09 5.09
N GLU A 119 17.20 -16.85 5.28
CA GLU A 119 16.09 -16.55 6.18
C GLU A 119 14.76 -17.10 5.64
N ALA A 120 14.52 -17.01 4.33
CA ALA A 120 13.33 -17.58 3.71
C ALA A 120 13.22 -19.09 3.97
N GLN A 121 14.32 -19.83 3.86
CA GLN A 121 14.36 -21.27 4.12
C GLN A 121 14.04 -21.63 5.58
N ARG A 122 14.33 -20.74 6.54
CA ARG A 122 14.01 -20.94 7.95
C ARG A 122 12.56 -20.61 8.29
N MET A 123 11.98 -19.66 7.56
CA MET A 123 10.72 -19.02 7.91
C MET A 123 9.52 -19.58 7.15
N TRP A 124 9.70 -19.88 5.87
CA TRP A 124 8.62 -20.23 4.95
C TRP A 124 8.64 -21.73 4.62
N SER A 125 7.55 -22.19 3.99
CA SER A 125 7.51 -23.53 3.40
C SER A 125 8.67 -23.71 2.41
N SER A 126 9.12 -24.96 2.25
CA SER A 126 10.25 -25.26 1.37
C SER A 126 9.99 -24.82 -0.08
N GLU A 127 8.74 -24.89 -0.50
CA GLU A 127 8.21 -24.55 -1.81
C GLU A 127 8.25 -23.03 -2.03
N LEU A 128 7.78 -22.25 -1.05
CA LEU A 128 7.84 -20.78 -1.13
C LEU A 128 9.28 -20.27 -1.07
N ALA A 129 10.12 -20.85 -0.21
CA ALA A 129 11.54 -20.51 -0.15
C ALA A 129 12.27 -20.85 -1.46
N GLN A 130 11.96 -21.98 -2.09
CA GLN A 130 12.51 -22.36 -3.39
C GLN A 130 12.07 -21.38 -4.50
N LEU A 131 10.80 -20.98 -4.51
CA LEU A 131 10.26 -19.97 -5.42
C LEU A 131 11.02 -18.63 -5.29
N MET A 132 11.19 -18.15 -4.06
CA MET A 132 11.96 -16.92 -3.78
C MET A 132 13.40 -17.05 -4.27
N ARG A 133 14.06 -18.19 -4.00
CA ARG A 133 15.43 -18.46 -4.45
C ARG A 133 15.60 -18.45 -5.96
N LYS A 134 14.62 -18.93 -6.71
CA LYS A 134 14.64 -18.92 -8.19
C LYS A 134 14.20 -17.59 -8.79
N THR A 135 13.65 -16.67 -7.99
CA THR A 135 13.21 -15.37 -8.48
C THR A 135 14.42 -14.49 -8.81
N LYS A 136 14.46 -13.98 -10.04
CA LYS A 136 15.51 -13.06 -10.48
C LYS A 136 15.26 -11.65 -9.96
N ASP A 137 16.34 -10.97 -9.57
CA ASP A 137 16.36 -9.55 -9.21
C ASP A 137 15.29 -9.10 -8.19
N PRO A 138 15.15 -9.76 -7.03
CA PRO A 138 14.27 -9.26 -5.97
C PRO A 138 14.78 -7.91 -5.46
N PHE A 139 13.86 -7.10 -4.94
CA PHE A 139 14.15 -5.75 -4.45
C PHE A 139 13.41 -5.46 -3.15
N ILE A 140 13.81 -4.39 -2.46
CA ILE A 140 13.18 -3.96 -1.20
C ILE A 140 12.38 -2.68 -1.42
N ASN A 141 11.18 -2.62 -0.83
CA ASN A 141 10.45 -1.39 -0.58
C ASN A 141 10.40 -1.06 0.90
N ALA A 142 10.84 0.13 1.27
CA ALA A 142 10.56 0.68 2.60
C ALA A 142 9.11 1.16 2.66
N ILE A 143 8.39 0.80 3.73
CA ILE A 143 6.95 1.10 3.84
C ILE A 143 6.73 2.37 4.66
N TYR A 144 6.08 3.34 4.03
CA TYR A 144 5.72 4.61 4.64
C TYR A 144 4.21 4.84 4.57
N ASP A 145 3.70 5.56 5.55
CA ASP A 145 2.42 6.26 5.47
C ASP A 145 2.60 7.70 5.95
N SER A 146 1.52 8.43 6.17
CA SER A 146 1.58 9.64 7.00
C SER A 146 0.36 9.73 7.90
N ASP A 147 0.40 10.63 8.88
CA ASP A 147 -0.83 11.04 9.54
C ASP A 147 -1.76 11.75 8.54
N PRO A 148 -3.09 11.71 8.78
CA PRO A 148 -4.01 12.49 7.98
C PRO A 148 -3.64 13.97 7.97
N LEU A 149 -3.72 14.59 6.79
CA LEU A 149 -3.46 16.03 6.66
C LEU A 149 -4.53 16.83 7.40
N PRO A 150 -4.25 18.05 7.89
CA PRO A 150 -5.29 18.89 8.51
C PRO A 150 -6.37 19.34 7.51
N GLN A 151 -6.03 19.42 6.23
CA GLN A 151 -6.91 19.81 5.12
C GLN A 151 -6.34 19.29 3.79
N LEU A 152 -7.15 19.34 2.73
CA LEU A 152 -6.82 18.81 1.40
C LEU A 152 -6.57 19.89 0.35
N PHE A 153 -6.86 21.15 0.65
CA PHE A 153 -6.64 22.25 -0.29
C PHE A 153 -6.23 23.54 0.41
N TRP A 154 -5.57 24.44 -0.33
CA TRP A 154 -5.19 25.79 0.06
C TRP A 154 -5.42 26.69 -1.14
N ASP A 155 -6.24 27.74 -0.99
CA ASP A 155 -6.70 28.57 -2.11
C ASP A 155 -7.21 27.70 -3.28
N ASN A 156 -6.60 27.84 -4.45
CA ASN A 156 -6.90 27.04 -5.63
C ASN A 156 -5.88 25.92 -5.87
N VAL A 157 -5.31 25.35 -4.81
CA VAL A 157 -4.43 24.18 -4.87
C VAL A 157 -5.04 23.04 -4.06
N VAL A 158 -5.28 21.90 -4.69
CA VAL A 158 -5.88 20.71 -4.05
C VAL A 158 -4.96 19.49 -4.18
N LEU A 159 -4.83 18.72 -3.10
CA LEU A 159 -4.08 17.48 -3.07
C LEU A 159 -5.01 16.27 -3.31
N VAL A 160 -4.54 15.31 -4.10
CA VAL A 160 -5.26 14.05 -4.39
C VAL A 160 -4.30 12.85 -4.32
N GLY A 161 -4.84 11.63 -4.20
CA GLY A 161 -4.04 10.41 -4.18
C GLY A 161 -2.98 10.43 -3.07
N ASP A 162 -1.83 9.80 -3.31
CA ASP A 162 -0.76 9.75 -2.32
C ASP A 162 -0.15 11.13 -1.97
N ALA A 163 -0.41 12.19 -2.75
CA ALA A 163 -0.04 13.53 -2.31
C ALA A 163 -0.89 13.97 -1.10
N ALA A 164 -2.15 13.54 -1.04
CA ALA A 164 -3.08 13.82 0.05
C ALA A 164 -3.04 12.75 1.16
N HIS A 165 -2.96 11.47 0.82
CA HIS A 165 -3.14 10.38 1.78
C HIS A 165 -2.17 9.20 1.57
N PRO A 166 -0.86 9.40 1.74
CA PRO A 166 0.11 8.30 1.78
C PRO A 166 -0.35 7.22 2.78
N THR A 167 -0.44 5.97 2.32
CA THR A 167 -0.98 4.86 3.11
C THR A 167 -0.14 3.61 2.97
N THR A 168 -0.16 2.76 4.01
CA THR A 168 0.45 1.43 3.92
C THR A 168 -0.34 0.54 2.95
N PRO A 169 0.29 -0.48 2.33
CA PRO A 169 -0.35 -1.27 1.29
C PRO A 169 -1.37 -2.30 1.82
N HIS A 170 -1.55 -2.41 3.13
CA HIS A 170 -2.19 -3.57 3.78
C HIS A 170 -3.69 -3.71 3.56
N CYS A 171 -4.32 -2.66 3.03
CA CYS A 171 -5.71 -2.69 2.59
C CYS A 171 -5.88 -2.69 1.06
N SER A 172 -4.80 -2.56 0.28
CA SER A 172 -4.85 -2.53 -1.19
C SER A 172 -5.83 -1.50 -1.77
N ARG A 173 -5.91 -0.30 -1.18
CA ARG A 173 -6.91 0.73 -1.55
C ARG A 173 -6.36 2.06 -2.07
N SER A 174 -5.06 2.31 -2.08
CA SER A 174 -4.49 3.62 -2.46
C SER A 174 -4.96 4.09 -3.84
N THR A 175 -4.86 3.23 -4.86
CA THR A 175 -5.33 3.54 -6.22
C THR A 175 -6.83 3.82 -6.26
N ASN A 176 -7.64 3.00 -5.58
CA ASN A 176 -9.09 3.20 -5.54
C ASN A 176 -9.45 4.54 -4.88
N MET A 177 -8.72 4.93 -3.83
CA MET A 177 -8.92 6.24 -3.20
C MET A 177 -8.58 7.38 -4.14
N ALA A 178 -7.47 7.29 -4.88
CA ALA A 178 -7.07 8.31 -5.85
C ALA A 178 -8.09 8.49 -6.99
N VAL A 179 -8.65 7.37 -7.50
CA VAL A 179 -9.72 7.41 -8.51
C VAL A 179 -10.97 8.09 -7.94
N LEU A 180 -11.37 7.75 -6.72
CA LEU A 180 -12.51 8.39 -6.05
C LEU A 180 -12.26 9.88 -5.78
N ASP A 181 -11.03 10.29 -5.48
CA ASP A 181 -10.71 11.71 -5.35
C ASP A 181 -10.93 12.45 -6.66
N ALA A 182 -10.43 11.91 -7.78
CA ALA A 182 -10.59 12.51 -9.09
C ALA A 182 -12.07 12.62 -9.49
N GLU A 183 -12.85 11.57 -9.26
CA GLU A 183 -14.29 11.57 -9.52
C GLU A 183 -15.03 12.63 -8.69
N VAL A 184 -14.84 12.63 -7.36
CA VAL A 184 -15.52 13.57 -6.48
C VAL A 184 -15.10 15.00 -6.77
N LEU A 185 -13.80 15.26 -6.97
CA LEU A 185 -13.31 16.59 -7.32
C LEU A 185 -13.94 17.07 -8.63
N GLY A 186 -13.98 16.21 -9.66
CA GLY A 186 -14.61 16.52 -10.94
C GLY A 186 -16.09 16.85 -10.82
N LEU A 187 -16.84 16.08 -10.01
CA LEU A 187 -18.26 16.34 -9.74
C LEU A 187 -18.48 17.65 -8.99
N CYS A 188 -17.67 17.96 -7.97
CA CYS A 188 -17.75 19.21 -7.23
C CYS A 188 -17.45 20.42 -8.13
N VAL A 189 -16.39 20.35 -8.95
CA VAL A 189 -16.05 21.43 -9.89
C VAL A 189 -17.16 21.61 -10.93
N LYS A 190 -17.73 20.51 -11.46
CA LYS A 190 -18.87 20.57 -12.38
C LYS A 190 -20.10 21.22 -11.76
N LYS A 191 -20.41 20.89 -10.50
CA LYS A 191 -21.59 21.40 -9.77
C LYS A 191 -21.51 22.91 -9.50
N TRP A 192 -20.38 23.39 -9.01
CA TRP A 192 -20.23 24.80 -8.61
C TRP A 192 -19.75 25.72 -9.74
N GLY A 193 -19.13 25.14 -10.77
CA GLY A 193 -18.53 25.85 -11.89
C GLY A 193 -17.17 26.47 -11.54
N ALA A 194 -16.40 26.81 -12.58
CA ALA A 194 -15.06 27.39 -12.45
C ALA A 194 -15.04 28.75 -11.72
N GLY A 195 -16.17 29.47 -11.69
CA GLY A 195 -16.29 30.74 -10.96
C GLY A 195 -16.39 30.59 -9.43
N ASN A 196 -16.62 29.38 -8.92
CA ASN A 196 -16.84 29.11 -7.49
C ASN A 196 -15.95 27.98 -6.95
N LEU A 197 -14.66 27.97 -7.34
CA LEU A 197 -13.72 26.92 -6.94
C LEU A 197 -13.63 26.73 -5.42
N ALA A 198 -13.68 27.80 -4.63
CA ALA A 198 -13.67 27.70 -3.18
C ALA A 198 -14.81 26.81 -2.65
N MET A 199 -16.03 26.94 -3.19
CA MET A 199 -17.16 26.10 -2.81
C MET A 199 -17.00 24.66 -3.30
N ALA A 200 -16.46 24.46 -4.51
CA ALA A 200 -16.15 23.13 -5.03
C ALA A 200 -15.14 22.39 -4.15
N LEU A 201 -14.05 23.05 -3.75
CA LEU A 201 -12.98 22.46 -2.94
C LEU A 201 -13.43 22.21 -1.49
N GLN A 202 -14.25 23.11 -0.93
CA GLN A 202 -14.92 22.89 0.36
C GLN A 202 -15.79 21.63 0.34
N GLU A 203 -16.61 21.44 -0.71
CA GLU A 203 -17.45 20.25 -0.84
C GLU A 203 -16.63 18.97 -1.09
N TYR A 204 -15.61 19.04 -1.95
CA TYR A 204 -14.68 17.93 -2.16
C TYR A 204 -14.04 17.48 -0.83
N GLN A 205 -13.53 18.44 -0.04
CA GLN A 205 -12.92 18.15 1.25
C GLN A 205 -13.92 17.54 2.23
N SER A 206 -15.14 18.08 2.35
CA SER A 206 -16.14 17.57 3.29
C SER A 206 -16.53 16.12 2.99
N ILE A 207 -16.52 15.72 1.72
CA ILE A 207 -16.80 14.36 1.27
C ILE A 207 -15.59 13.44 1.46
N ARG A 208 -14.40 13.86 1.01
CA ARG A 208 -13.23 12.97 0.92
C ARG A 208 -12.46 12.86 2.21
N TYR A 209 -12.26 13.96 2.92
CA TYR A 209 -11.38 14.01 4.09
C TYR A 209 -11.74 12.97 5.18
N PRO A 210 -13.01 12.82 5.61
CA PRO A 210 -13.35 11.82 6.64
C PRO A 210 -13.12 10.37 6.20
N VAL A 211 -13.17 10.09 4.90
CA VAL A 211 -13.05 8.75 4.33
C VAL A 211 -11.58 8.36 4.22
N ILE A 212 -10.76 9.20 3.60
CA ILE A 212 -9.33 8.94 3.40
C ILE A 212 -8.59 8.88 4.73
N SER A 213 -8.92 9.74 5.70
CA SER A 213 -8.30 9.76 7.02
C SER A 213 -8.55 8.45 7.77
N ARG A 214 -9.79 7.96 7.76
CA ARG A 214 -10.13 6.65 8.34
C ARG A 214 -9.44 5.50 7.62
N GLN A 215 -9.34 5.56 6.29
CA GLN A 215 -8.71 4.51 5.50
C GLN A 215 -7.20 4.42 5.73
N VAL A 216 -6.49 5.55 5.83
CA VAL A 216 -5.06 5.60 6.15
C VAL A 216 -4.79 4.99 7.53
N LEU A 217 -5.53 5.45 8.56
CA LEU A 217 -5.38 4.95 9.92
C LEU A 217 -5.74 3.46 10.03
N HIS A 218 -6.76 3.01 9.32
CA HIS A 218 -7.13 1.59 9.28
C HIS A 218 -6.06 0.74 8.58
N SER A 219 -5.51 1.21 7.45
CA SER A 219 -4.41 0.50 6.77
C SER A 219 -3.16 0.41 7.64
N ARG A 220 -2.85 1.49 8.36
CA ARG A 220 -1.79 1.49 9.38
C ARG A 220 -2.03 0.43 10.44
N HIS A 221 -3.23 0.40 11.02
CA HIS A 221 -3.61 -0.59 12.03
C HIS A 221 -3.46 -2.01 11.49
N ALA A 222 -4.01 -2.31 10.31
CA ALA A 222 -3.91 -3.62 9.67
C ALA A 222 -2.45 -4.03 9.45
N GLY A 223 -1.59 -3.10 9.02
CA GLY A 223 -0.16 -3.35 8.86
C GLY A 223 0.55 -3.69 10.16
N ARG A 224 0.28 -2.92 11.22
CA ARG A 224 0.86 -3.18 12.54
C ARG A 224 0.41 -4.54 13.08
N LEU A 225 -0.88 -4.85 12.94
CA LEU A 225 -1.48 -6.12 13.34
C LEU A 225 -0.80 -7.31 12.63
N LYS A 226 -0.70 -7.25 11.30
CA LYS A 226 -0.06 -8.29 10.46
C LYS A 226 1.43 -8.44 10.74
N GLN A 227 2.09 -7.36 11.16
CA GLN A 227 3.51 -7.36 11.48
C GLN A 227 3.78 -7.77 12.95
N GLY A 228 2.76 -7.92 13.80
CA GLY A 228 2.96 -8.16 15.22
C GLY A 228 3.56 -6.96 15.97
N LEU A 229 3.34 -5.74 15.47
CA LEU A 229 3.75 -4.50 16.15
C LEU A 229 2.69 -4.07 17.18
N PRO A 230 3.09 -3.37 18.26
CA PRO A 230 2.15 -2.90 19.27
C PRO A 230 1.01 -2.06 18.69
N LEU A 231 -0.24 -2.31 19.08
CA LEU A 231 -1.38 -1.49 18.70
C LEU A 231 -1.51 -0.26 19.62
N GLN A 232 -2.54 0.56 19.44
CA GLN A 232 -2.72 1.80 20.24
C GLN A 232 -2.92 1.53 21.73
N ASP A 233 -3.47 0.37 22.07
CA ASP A 233 -3.68 -0.11 23.43
C ASP A 233 -2.50 -0.96 23.96
N ASN A 234 -1.35 -0.94 23.26
CA ASN A 234 -0.16 -1.75 23.52
C ASN A 234 -0.35 -3.27 23.40
N THR A 235 -1.48 -3.73 22.85
CA THR A 235 -1.65 -5.15 22.54
C THR A 235 -0.79 -5.54 21.33
N VAL A 236 -0.38 -6.80 21.26
CA VAL A 236 0.41 -7.35 20.16
C VAL A 236 -0.31 -8.58 19.64
N PHE A 237 -0.53 -8.62 18.33
CA PHE A 237 -1.10 -9.81 17.70
C PHE A 237 -0.02 -10.87 17.50
N ASN A 238 -0.28 -12.08 17.99
CA ASN A 238 0.56 -13.24 17.77
C ASN A 238 -0.23 -14.32 17.00
N PRO A 239 0.11 -14.62 15.73
CA PRO A 239 -0.63 -15.59 14.93
C PRO A 239 -0.64 -17.01 15.52
N LYS A 240 0.30 -17.34 16.42
CA LYS A 240 0.35 -18.65 17.08
C LYS A 240 -0.59 -18.77 18.28
N GLU A 241 -0.97 -17.65 18.88
CA GLU A 241 -1.78 -17.61 20.11
C GLU A 241 -3.19 -17.06 19.86
N ALA A 242 -3.40 -16.41 18.70
CA ALA A 242 -4.62 -15.72 18.37
C ALA A 242 -5.86 -16.62 18.35
N GLY A 243 -6.92 -16.14 18.99
CA GLY A 243 -8.26 -16.73 18.89
C GLY A 243 -8.90 -16.49 17.52
N LYS A 244 -10.01 -17.21 17.24
CA LYS A 244 -10.75 -17.09 15.97
C LYS A 244 -11.26 -15.67 15.69
N GLU A 245 -11.65 -14.93 16.74
CA GLU A 245 -12.14 -13.56 16.61
C GLU A 245 -11.03 -12.58 16.25
N GLU A 246 -9.87 -12.71 16.89
CA GLU A 246 -8.68 -11.89 16.60
C GLU A 246 -8.18 -12.15 15.17
N ALA A 247 -8.18 -13.42 14.74
CA ALA A 247 -7.84 -13.81 13.39
C ALA A 247 -8.81 -13.23 12.34
N ALA A 248 -10.10 -13.07 12.68
CA ALA A 248 -11.09 -12.47 11.78
C ALA A 248 -10.80 -10.99 11.45
N GLY A 249 -10.16 -10.27 12.38
CA GLY A 249 -9.73 -8.88 12.20
C GLY A 249 -8.62 -8.70 11.14
N ILE A 250 -7.92 -9.77 10.76
CA ILE A 250 -6.81 -9.72 9.78
C ILE A 250 -7.28 -10.06 8.36
N LEU A 251 -8.43 -10.71 8.24
CA LEU A 251 -8.91 -11.18 6.95
C LEU A 251 -9.21 -10.00 6.03
N HIS A 252 -8.70 -10.04 4.79
CA HIS A 252 -8.92 -8.95 3.83
C HIS A 252 -10.42 -8.69 3.57
N LYS A 253 -11.28 -9.70 3.75
CA LYS A 253 -12.75 -9.57 3.60
C LYS A 253 -13.43 -8.75 4.70
N SER A 254 -12.79 -8.57 5.86
CA SER A 254 -13.33 -7.74 6.95
C SER A 254 -12.89 -6.29 6.85
N LEU A 255 -12.11 -5.93 5.81
CA LEU A 255 -11.68 -4.56 5.60
C LEU A 255 -12.87 -3.65 5.27
N PRO A 256 -13.21 -2.69 6.15
CA PRO A 256 -14.31 -1.77 5.93
C PRO A 256 -14.11 -1.00 4.63
N PHE A 257 -15.22 -0.76 3.95
CA PHE A 257 -15.30 0.19 2.86
C PHE A 257 -15.98 1.43 3.39
N PHE A 258 -15.20 2.49 3.63
CA PHE A 258 -15.68 3.62 4.41
C PHE A 258 -16.64 4.56 3.67
N TYR A 259 -16.82 4.43 2.33
CA TYR A 259 -17.89 5.10 1.57
C TYR A 259 -17.95 4.59 0.11
N LYS A 260 -19.14 4.58 -0.51
CA LYS A 260 -19.29 4.49 -1.99
C LYS A 260 -18.90 5.83 -2.63
N ALA A 261 -18.58 5.87 -3.93
CA ALA A 261 -18.58 7.16 -4.62
C ALA A 261 -19.93 7.87 -4.36
N PRO A 262 -19.98 9.19 -4.11
CA PRO A 262 -21.25 9.89 -4.09
C PRO A 262 -21.92 9.62 -5.43
N VAL A 263 -23.07 8.95 -5.38
CA VAL A 263 -23.90 8.77 -6.57
C VAL A 263 -24.31 10.19 -6.98
N SER A 264 -24.20 10.52 -8.26
CA SER A 264 -24.82 11.73 -8.81
C SER A 264 -26.22 11.82 -8.22
N MET A 265 -26.50 12.87 -7.43
CA MET A 265 -27.85 13.05 -6.86
C MET A 265 -28.89 13.42 -7.93
N ASP A 266 -28.49 13.41 -9.21
CA ASP A 266 -29.38 13.46 -10.36
C ASP A 266 -29.02 12.32 -11.34
N GLN A 267 -29.81 11.25 -11.30
CA GLN A 267 -30.18 10.41 -12.44
C GLN A 267 -31.67 10.09 -12.34
#